data_AF-A0A3M0MQX2-F1
#
_entry.id   AF-A0A3M0MQX2-F1
#
_cell.length_a   1.000
_cell.length_b   1.000
_cell.length_c   1.000
_cell.angle_alpha   90.00
_cell.angle_beta   90.00
_cell.angle_gamma   90.00
#
_symmetry.space_group_name_H-M   'P 1'
#
loop_
_entity.id
_entity.type
_entity.pdbx_description
1 polymer ?
#
loop_
_entity_poly.entity_id
_entity_poly.type
_entity_poly.pdbx_seq_one_letter_code
_entity_poly.pdbx_strand_id
1 'polypeptide(L)'
;MSTEFKPLSDGEWPESVATLRKGFAGRLNVYRVMAHHPDLLAAWAPLREHVVRQRAMTDQQSEVVILRTGHNLRAPYEWAHHVSRARAVGMEDARIAALAGPLENMADDDRVLARAVDELMTEARLLPGTRDTLIKAIGAEGMFDLMATVGFYSVLGFIVKSLDVPIDQDVAAELAERPLS
;
A
#
# COMPACT_ATOMS: atom_id res chain seq x y z
N MET A 1 13.99 -9.26 15.51
CA MET A 1 14.32 -7.94 14.98
C MET A 1 15.80 -7.88 14.63
N SER A 2 16.12 -7.89 13.34
CA SER A 2 17.48 -7.58 12.90
C SER A 2 17.77 -6.11 13.22
N THR A 3 18.81 -5.84 13.98
CA THR A 3 19.22 -4.46 14.33
C THR A 3 19.88 -3.73 13.15
N GLU A 4 20.21 -4.46 12.08
CA GLU A 4 20.96 -3.97 10.92
C GLU A 4 20.14 -3.01 10.07
N PHE A 5 18.85 -3.30 9.87
CA PHE A 5 17.98 -2.55 8.95
C PHE A 5 16.87 -1.77 9.67
N LYS A 6 17.19 -1.17 10.83
CA LYS A 6 16.29 -0.23 11.50
C LYS A 6 16.03 1.00 10.60
N PRO A 7 14.90 1.72 10.76
CA PRO A 7 14.69 3.00 10.10
C PRO A 7 15.85 3.95 10.37
N LEU A 8 16.51 4.45 9.33
CA LEU A 8 17.59 5.43 9.46
C LEU A 8 17.06 6.71 10.11
N SER A 9 17.82 7.30 11.04
CA SER A 9 17.54 8.65 11.55
C SER A 9 17.92 9.74 10.54
N ASP A 10 17.57 11.00 10.83
CA ASP A 10 17.95 12.14 9.98
C ASP A 10 19.46 12.33 9.84
N GLY A 11 20.23 12.00 10.89
CA GLY A 11 21.69 12.10 10.86
C GLY A 11 22.38 10.95 10.11
N GLU A 12 21.67 9.83 9.90
CA GLU A 12 22.14 8.67 9.15
C GLU A 12 21.68 8.71 7.68
N TRP A 13 20.93 9.74 7.25
CA TRP A 13 20.32 9.81 5.92
C TRP A 13 21.37 9.94 4.80
N PRO A 14 21.32 9.12 3.73
CA PRO A 14 22.32 9.17 2.66
C PRO A 14 22.27 10.48 1.86
N GLU A 15 23.44 11.06 1.59
CA GLU A 15 23.57 12.32 0.85
C GLU A 15 23.04 12.22 -0.59
N SER A 16 23.24 11.08 -1.25
CA SER A 16 22.79 10.83 -2.63
C SER A 16 21.27 10.93 -2.83
N VAL A 17 20.49 10.77 -1.76
CA VAL A 17 19.02 10.91 -1.76
C VAL A 17 18.56 11.99 -0.77
N ALA A 18 19.40 12.97 -0.46
CA ALA A 18 19.09 14.02 0.52
C ALA A 18 17.81 14.81 0.19
N THR A 19 17.49 14.95 -1.10
CA THR A 19 16.27 15.64 -1.59
C THR A 19 14.98 14.91 -1.20
N LEU A 20 15.02 13.59 -1.03
CA LEU A 20 13.85 12.78 -0.66
C LEU A 20 13.54 12.82 0.84
N ARG A 21 14.51 13.20 1.70
CA ARG A 21 14.34 13.23 3.17
C ARG A 21 13.18 14.10 3.61
N LYS A 22 13.05 15.30 3.04
CA LYS A 22 11.96 16.24 3.39
C LYS A 22 10.59 15.81 2.84
N GLY A 23 10.57 14.83 1.95
CA GLY A 23 9.39 14.33 1.26
C GLY A 23 8.71 13.19 2.01
N PHE A 24 8.21 12.22 1.24
CA PHE A 24 7.59 11.01 1.78
C PHE A 24 8.60 10.10 2.47
N ALA A 25 9.86 10.10 2.00
CA ALA A 25 10.82 9.07 2.35
C ALA A 25 11.37 9.22 3.77
N GLY A 26 11.59 10.46 4.24
CA GLY A 26 11.96 10.71 5.63
C GLY A 26 10.77 10.73 6.59
N ARG A 27 9.53 10.64 6.11
CA ARG A 27 8.33 10.65 6.97
C ARG A 27 7.86 9.27 7.40
N LEU A 28 8.17 8.23 6.63
CA LEU A 28 7.67 6.87 6.87
C LEU A 28 8.82 5.91 7.09
N ASN A 29 8.69 5.06 8.10
CA ASN A 29 9.70 4.09 8.49
C ASN A 29 10.06 3.13 7.34
N VAL A 30 9.10 2.69 6.52
CA VAL A 30 9.39 1.80 5.38
C VAL A 30 10.44 2.37 4.41
N TYR A 31 10.39 3.68 4.15
CA TYR A 31 11.34 4.32 3.24
C TYR A 31 12.65 4.69 3.92
N ARG A 32 12.64 4.95 5.23
CA ARG A 32 13.86 5.05 6.04
C ARG A 32 14.62 3.72 6.07
N VAL A 33 13.91 2.58 6.02
CA VAL A 33 14.53 1.26 5.89
C VAL A 33 15.02 1.01 4.45
N MET A 34 14.23 1.37 3.44
CA MET A 34 14.67 1.28 2.04
C MET A 34 15.91 2.14 1.75
N ALA A 35 16.11 3.24 2.49
CA ALA A 35 17.27 4.13 2.35
C ALA A 35 18.63 3.48 2.69
N HIS A 36 18.65 2.28 3.30
CA HIS A 36 19.87 1.45 3.36
C HIS A 36 20.37 1.05 1.96
N HIS A 37 19.51 1.13 0.94
CA HIS A 37 19.88 1.05 -0.48
C HIS A 37 19.44 2.33 -1.22
N PRO A 38 20.23 3.41 -1.21
CA PRO A 38 19.82 4.71 -1.72
C PRO A 38 19.49 4.72 -3.22
N ASP A 39 20.23 3.95 -4.04
CA ASP A 39 19.96 3.87 -5.47
C ASP A 39 18.59 3.24 -5.78
N LEU A 40 18.18 2.24 -4.99
CA LEU A 40 16.85 1.66 -5.08
C LEU A 40 15.78 2.69 -4.69
N LEU A 41 15.98 3.41 -3.57
CA LEU A 41 15.04 4.45 -3.14
C LEU A 41 14.91 5.58 -4.18
N ALA A 42 16.01 5.95 -4.84
CA ALA A 42 16.01 6.93 -5.92
C ALA A 42 15.18 6.47 -7.12
N ALA A 43 15.35 5.21 -7.55
CA ALA A 43 14.56 4.61 -8.63
C ALA A 43 13.08 4.39 -8.24
N TRP A 44 12.82 4.15 -6.96
CA TRP A 44 11.48 3.94 -6.41
C TRP A 44 10.64 5.21 -6.41
N ALA A 45 11.25 6.37 -6.13
CA ALA A 45 10.57 7.65 -5.97
C ALA A 45 9.65 8.06 -7.17
N PRO A 46 10.09 8.01 -8.44
CA PRO A 46 9.21 8.34 -9.57
C PRO A 46 8.09 7.32 -9.77
N LEU A 47 8.35 6.02 -9.57
CA LEU A 47 7.30 4.99 -9.64
C LEU A 47 6.25 5.22 -8.55
N ARG A 48 6.70 5.52 -7.32
CA ARG A 48 5.80 5.87 -6.22
C ARG A 48 4.97 7.10 -6.57
N GLU A 49 5.56 8.13 -7.16
CA GLU A 49 4.82 9.34 -7.53
C GLU A 49 3.64 9.01 -8.46
N HIS A 50 3.85 8.13 -9.44
CA HIS A 50 2.76 7.62 -10.28
C HIS A 50 1.73 6.85 -9.46
N VAL A 51 2.15 5.77 -8.80
CA VAL A 51 1.28 4.84 -8.06
C VAL A 51 0.52 5.51 -6.91
N VAL A 52 1.04 6.58 -6.31
CA VAL A 52 0.45 7.24 -5.15
C VAL A 52 -0.26 8.56 -5.49
N ARG A 53 0.03 9.21 -6.64
CA ARG A 53 -0.54 10.52 -6.97
C ARG A 53 -1.07 10.66 -8.38
N GLN A 54 -0.42 10.08 -9.39
CA GLN A 54 -0.72 10.33 -10.81
C GLN A 54 -1.52 9.19 -11.48
N ARG A 55 -1.99 8.23 -10.69
CA ARG A 55 -2.87 7.14 -11.12
C ARG A 55 -4.25 7.62 -11.60
N ALA A 56 -4.86 6.83 -12.48
CA ALA A 56 -6.22 6.97 -12.96
C ALA A 56 -7.27 6.50 -11.94
N MET A 57 -6.92 5.56 -11.04
CA MET A 57 -7.80 5.15 -9.94
C MET A 57 -8.05 6.30 -8.97
N THR A 58 -9.27 6.37 -8.41
CA THR A 58 -9.55 7.33 -7.33
C THR A 58 -8.78 6.97 -6.05
N ASP A 59 -8.74 7.91 -5.11
CA ASP A 59 -8.11 7.68 -3.81
C ASP A 59 -8.72 6.48 -3.07
N GLN A 60 -10.05 6.39 -3.00
CA GLN A 60 -10.72 5.27 -2.34
C GLN A 60 -10.54 3.93 -3.08
N GLN A 61 -10.57 3.93 -4.42
CA GLN A 61 -10.29 2.71 -5.20
C GLN A 61 -8.88 2.18 -4.94
N SER A 62 -7.92 3.10 -4.81
CA SER A 62 -6.53 2.73 -4.49
C SER A 62 -6.43 2.13 -3.10
N GLU A 63 -7.08 2.73 -2.09
CA GLU A 63 -7.08 2.19 -0.73
C GLU A 63 -7.71 0.79 -0.66
N VAL A 64 -8.76 0.51 -1.45
CA VAL A 64 -9.32 -0.85 -1.59
C VAL A 64 -8.27 -1.86 -2.07
N VAL A 65 -7.55 -1.52 -3.15
CA VAL A 65 -6.50 -2.37 -3.72
C VAL A 65 -5.37 -2.59 -2.71
N ILE A 66 -4.96 -1.54 -2.01
CA ILE A 66 -3.82 -1.59 -1.08
C ILE A 66 -4.17 -2.36 0.19
N LEU A 67 -5.31 -2.06 0.81
CA LEU A 67 -5.77 -2.78 2.01
C LEU A 67 -5.95 -4.26 1.74
N ARG A 68 -6.54 -4.62 0.59
CA ARG A 68 -6.68 -6.03 0.20
C ARG A 68 -5.32 -6.70 -0.02
N THR A 69 -4.38 -6.01 -0.67
CA THR A 69 -3.01 -6.49 -0.87
C THR A 69 -2.30 -6.70 0.47
N GLY A 70 -2.35 -5.71 1.37
CA GLY A 70 -1.76 -5.77 2.71
C GLY A 70 -2.36 -6.89 3.57
N HIS A 71 -3.68 -7.11 3.47
CA HIS A 71 -4.36 -8.23 4.11
C HIS A 71 -3.85 -9.58 3.59
N ASN A 72 -3.84 -9.78 2.26
CA ASN A 72 -3.39 -11.03 1.64
C ASN A 72 -1.92 -11.34 1.94
N LEU A 73 -1.08 -10.32 2.04
CA LEU A 73 0.32 -10.45 2.45
C LEU A 73 0.48 -10.65 3.96
N ARG A 74 -0.56 -10.45 4.77
CA ARG A 74 -0.48 -10.39 6.24
C ARG A 74 0.59 -9.40 6.68
N ALA A 75 0.53 -8.17 6.17
CA ALA A 75 1.47 -7.10 6.45
C ALA A 75 0.84 -6.06 7.40
N PRO A 76 1.08 -6.14 8.73
CA PRO A 76 0.44 -5.25 9.69
C PRO A 76 0.82 -3.78 9.49
N TYR A 77 2.05 -3.51 9.03
CA TYR A 77 2.50 -2.17 8.68
C TYR A 77 1.62 -1.55 7.59
N GLU A 78 1.46 -2.25 6.46
CA GLU A 78 0.63 -1.77 5.34
C GLU A 78 -0.82 -1.63 5.77
N TRP A 79 -1.37 -2.63 6.47
CA TRP A 79 -2.75 -2.57 6.96
C TRP A 79 -2.97 -1.33 7.84
N ALA A 80 -2.14 -1.10 8.86
CA ALA A 80 -2.29 0.02 9.77
C ALA A 80 -2.23 1.39 9.06
N HIS A 81 -1.24 1.60 8.20
CA HIS A 81 -1.07 2.85 7.46
C HIS A 81 -2.23 3.12 6.52
N HIS A 82 -2.74 2.08 5.88
CA HIS A 82 -3.81 2.22 4.91
C HIS A 82 -5.19 2.28 5.54
N VAL A 83 -5.39 1.79 6.77
CA VAL A 83 -6.58 2.12 7.57
C VAL A 83 -6.63 3.61 7.87
N SER A 84 -5.52 4.18 8.35
CA SER A 84 -5.41 5.63 8.62
C SER A 84 -5.68 6.47 7.36
N ARG A 85 -5.07 6.09 6.22
CA ARG A 85 -5.28 6.78 4.95
C ARG A 85 -6.69 6.63 4.39
N ALA A 86 -7.27 5.43 4.44
CA ALA A 86 -8.64 5.17 4.01
C ALA A 86 -9.64 6.07 4.76
N ARG A 87 -9.47 6.22 6.09
CA ARG A 87 -10.26 7.16 6.90
C ARG A 87 -10.04 8.61 6.45
N ALA A 88 -8.80 9.01 6.19
CA ALA A 88 -8.48 10.35 5.73
C ALA A 88 -9.11 10.71 4.37
N VAL A 89 -9.38 9.72 3.52
CA VAL A 89 -10.09 9.88 2.23
C VAL A 89 -11.60 9.58 2.33
N GLY A 90 -12.13 9.49 3.55
CA GLY A 90 -13.57 9.41 3.84
C GLY A 90 -14.17 8.00 3.73
N MET A 91 -13.38 6.93 3.84
CA MET A 91 -13.93 5.58 3.94
C MET A 91 -14.39 5.29 5.38
N GLU A 92 -15.60 4.75 5.51
CA GLU A 92 -16.15 4.27 6.77
C GLU A 92 -15.44 3.00 7.26
N ASP A 93 -15.31 2.86 8.59
CA ASP A 93 -14.62 1.73 9.23
C ASP A 93 -15.20 0.37 8.81
N ALA A 94 -16.53 0.26 8.70
CA ALA A 94 -17.19 -0.98 8.26
C ALA A 94 -16.78 -1.38 6.82
N ARG A 95 -16.58 -0.41 5.93
CA ARG A 95 -16.11 -0.65 4.56
C ARG A 95 -14.65 -1.10 4.56
N ILE A 96 -13.81 -0.46 5.37
CA ILE A 96 -12.39 -0.82 5.53
C ILE A 96 -12.27 -2.24 6.12
N ALA A 97 -13.00 -2.55 7.19
CA ALA A 97 -12.98 -3.84 7.85
C ALA A 97 -13.43 -4.98 6.91
N ALA A 98 -14.41 -4.73 6.04
CA ALA A 98 -14.85 -5.71 5.03
C ALA A 98 -13.72 -6.15 4.08
N LEU A 99 -12.70 -5.33 3.85
CA LEU A 99 -11.57 -5.66 2.96
C LEU A 99 -10.66 -6.77 3.50
N ALA A 100 -10.70 -7.02 4.81
CA ALA A 100 -10.06 -8.17 5.45
C ALA A 100 -10.92 -9.44 5.47
N GLY A 101 -12.11 -9.40 4.85
CA GLY A 101 -13.09 -10.47 4.87
C GLY A 101 -13.31 -11.15 3.52
N PRO A 102 -14.35 -12.01 3.43
CA PRO A 102 -14.82 -12.57 2.17
C PRO A 102 -15.31 -11.50 1.19
N LEU A 103 -15.14 -11.75 -0.11
CA LEU A 103 -15.56 -10.82 -1.18
C LEU A 103 -17.08 -10.54 -1.13
N GLU A 104 -17.86 -11.48 -0.63
CA GLU A 104 -19.33 -11.42 -0.51
C GLU A 104 -19.79 -10.29 0.42
N ASN A 105 -18.96 -9.91 1.39
CA ASN A 105 -19.26 -8.85 2.37
C ASN A 105 -18.94 -7.43 1.86
N MET A 106 -18.33 -7.30 0.68
CA MET A 106 -17.94 -6.02 0.10
C MET A 106 -19.05 -5.46 -0.80
N ALA A 107 -19.09 -4.14 -0.97
CA ALA A 107 -19.90 -3.51 -2.00
C ALA A 107 -19.44 -3.95 -3.40
N ASP A 108 -20.32 -3.88 -4.40
CA ASP A 108 -20.03 -4.39 -5.76
C ASP A 108 -18.77 -3.79 -6.37
N ASP A 109 -18.59 -2.47 -6.25
CA ASP A 109 -17.42 -1.76 -6.79
C ASP A 109 -16.12 -2.22 -6.12
N ASP A 110 -16.12 -2.37 -4.79
CA ASP A 110 -14.94 -2.82 -4.03
C ASP A 110 -14.63 -4.29 -4.31
N ARG A 111 -15.66 -5.13 -4.43
CA ARG A 111 -15.56 -6.55 -4.73
C ARG A 111 -14.88 -6.81 -6.07
N VAL A 112 -15.12 -5.97 -7.08
CA VAL A 112 -14.43 -6.07 -8.38
C VAL A 112 -12.93 -5.85 -8.23
N LEU A 113 -12.52 -4.82 -7.49
CA LEU A 113 -11.10 -4.50 -7.27
C LEU A 113 -10.44 -5.57 -6.39
N ALA A 114 -11.07 -5.96 -5.29
CA ALA A 114 -10.55 -6.96 -4.36
C ALA A 114 -10.40 -8.34 -5.03
N ARG A 115 -11.34 -8.74 -5.89
CA ARG A 115 -11.22 -9.97 -6.68
C ARG A 115 -9.99 -9.94 -7.60
N ALA A 116 -9.73 -8.81 -8.24
CA ALA A 116 -8.56 -8.66 -9.09
C ALA A 116 -7.24 -8.75 -8.31
N VAL A 117 -7.19 -8.18 -7.10
CA VAL A 117 -6.05 -8.35 -6.18
C VAL A 117 -5.86 -9.83 -5.84
N ASP A 118 -6.94 -10.53 -5.47
CA ASP A 118 -6.88 -11.95 -5.12
C ASP A 118 -6.36 -12.80 -6.29
N GLU A 119 -6.84 -12.57 -7.52
CA GLU A 119 -6.37 -13.26 -8.73
C GLU A 119 -4.88 -12.98 -9.01
N LEU A 120 -4.43 -11.73 -8.93
CA LEU A 120 -3.03 -11.40 -9.14
C LEU A 120 -2.11 -12.09 -8.12
N MET A 121 -2.57 -12.29 -6.89
CA MET A 121 -1.77 -12.91 -5.83
C MET A 121 -1.82 -14.45 -5.84
N THR A 122 -2.91 -15.05 -6.34
CA THR A 122 -3.11 -16.50 -6.33
C THR A 122 -2.83 -17.16 -7.68
N GLU A 123 -3.23 -16.53 -8.77
CA GLU A 123 -3.08 -17.02 -10.15
C GLU A 123 -1.91 -16.34 -10.90
N ALA A 124 -1.28 -15.34 -10.30
CA ALA A 124 -0.23 -14.51 -10.91
C ALA A 124 -0.68 -13.81 -12.22
N ARG A 125 -2.00 -13.64 -12.41
CA ARG A 125 -2.60 -12.97 -13.57
C ARG A 125 -4.06 -12.61 -13.31
N LEU A 126 -4.58 -11.65 -14.07
CA LEU A 126 -6.02 -11.42 -14.16
C LEU A 126 -6.68 -12.47 -15.07
N LEU A 127 -7.81 -13.01 -14.63
CA LEU A 127 -8.64 -13.88 -15.46
C LEU A 127 -9.44 -13.05 -16.48
N PRO A 128 -9.79 -13.60 -17.66
CA PRO A 128 -10.45 -12.83 -18.72
C PRO A 128 -11.74 -12.12 -18.27
N GLY A 129 -12.58 -12.79 -17.48
CA GLY A 129 -13.84 -12.19 -16.97
C GLY A 129 -13.61 -11.03 -16.00
N THR A 130 -12.59 -11.13 -15.14
CA THR A 130 -12.21 -10.07 -14.20
C THR A 130 -11.60 -8.88 -14.94
N ARG A 131 -10.77 -9.14 -15.95
CA ARG A 131 -10.21 -8.12 -16.83
C ARG A 131 -11.30 -7.28 -17.50
N ASP A 132 -12.29 -7.92 -18.11
CA ASP A 132 -13.37 -7.22 -18.82
C ASP A 132 -14.26 -6.42 -17.84
N THR A 133 -14.46 -6.92 -16.63
CA THR A 133 -15.20 -6.22 -15.57
C THR A 133 -14.43 -5.01 -15.06
N LEU A 134 -13.12 -5.13 -14.84
CA LEU A 134 -12.26 -4.02 -14.42
C LEU A 134 -12.24 -2.88 -15.44
N ILE A 135 -12.09 -3.18 -16.72
CA ILE A 135 -12.06 -2.16 -17.76
C ILE A 135 -13.37 -1.35 -17.77
N LYS A 136 -14.51 -2.00 -17.53
CA LYS A 136 -15.80 -1.30 -17.40
C LYS A 136 -15.89 -0.44 -16.15
N ALA A 137 -15.32 -0.88 -15.04
CA ALA A 137 -15.40 -0.19 -13.75
C ALA A 137 -14.43 1.00 -13.63
N ILE A 138 -13.18 0.84 -14.08
CA ILE A 138 -12.09 1.81 -13.83
C ILE A 138 -11.28 2.15 -15.10
N GLY A 139 -11.70 1.67 -16.27
CA GLY A 139 -10.99 1.90 -17.53
C GLY A 139 -9.72 1.04 -17.69
N ALA A 140 -9.12 1.10 -18.88
CA ALA A 140 -7.90 0.37 -19.18
C ALA A 140 -6.69 0.91 -18.38
N GLU A 141 -6.57 2.23 -18.24
CA GLU A 141 -5.50 2.86 -17.45
C GLU A 141 -5.60 2.46 -15.97
N GLY A 142 -6.79 2.53 -15.39
CA GLY A 142 -7.02 2.09 -14.00
C GLY A 142 -6.68 0.63 -13.77
N MET A 143 -6.93 -0.25 -14.75
CA MET A 143 -6.54 -1.66 -14.65
C MET A 143 -5.01 -1.84 -14.60
N PHE A 144 -4.25 -1.08 -15.40
CA PHE A 144 -2.78 -1.09 -15.30
C PHE A 144 -2.30 -0.53 -13.97
N ASP A 145 -2.91 0.55 -13.49
CA ASP A 145 -2.59 1.11 -12.18
C ASP A 145 -2.90 0.15 -11.03
N LEU A 146 -3.99 -0.64 -11.12
CA LEU A 146 -4.28 -1.69 -10.15
C LEU A 146 -3.16 -2.72 -10.11
N MET A 147 -2.74 -3.26 -11.27
CA MET A 147 -1.64 -4.24 -11.32
C MET A 147 -0.33 -3.65 -10.77
N ALA A 148 -0.01 -2.41 -11.14
CA ALA A 148 1.16 -1.70 -10.63
C ALA A 148 1.08 -1.50 -9.12
N THR A 149 -0.09 -1.15 -8.58
CA THR A 149 -0.35 -0.96 -7.15
C THR A 149 -0.15 -2.26 -6.39
N VAL A 150 -0.72 -3.38 -6.86
CA VAL A 150 -0.53 -4.69 -6.23
C VAL A 150 0.94 -5.08 -6.18
N GLY A 151 1.68 -4.92 -7.29
CA GLY A 151 3.12 -5.20 -7.32
C GLY A 151 3.93 -4.28 -6.39
N PHE A 152 3.62 -2.98 -6.40
CA PHE A 152 4.28 -1.97 -5.58
C PHE A 152 4.12 -2.26 -4.08
N TYR A 153 2.90 -2.51 -3.61
CA TYR A 153 2.65 -2.85 -2.21
C TYR A 153 3.04 -4.28 -1.85
N SER A 154 3.21 -5.18 -2.83
CA SER A 154 3.86 -6.48 -2.59
C SER A 154 5.33 -6.32 -2.24
N VAL A 155 6.07 -5.48 -2.97
CA VAL A 155 7.47 -5.19 -2.64
C VAL A 155 7.60 -4.52 -1.27
N LEU A 156 6.77 -3.51 -0.96
CA LEU A 156 6.79 -2.90 0.38
C LEU A 156 6.39 -3.92 1.46
N GLY A 157 5.36 -4.72 1.23
CA GLY A 157 4.94 -5.82 2.10
C GLY A 157 6.07 -6.80 2.40
N PHE A 158 6.90 -7.14 1.41
CA PHE A 158 8.08 -7.98 1.61
C PHE A 158 9.14 -7.28 2.48
N ILE A 159 9.43 -6.02 2.22
CA ILE A 159 10.40 -5.23 2.99
C ILE A 159 9.94 -5.12 4.45
N VAL A 160 8.72 -4.65 4.69
CA VAL A 160 8.22 -4.37 6.05
C VAL A 160 8.15 -5.63 6.91
N LYS A 161 7.76 -6.76 6.31
CA LYS A 161 7.68 -8.04 7.01
C LYS A 161 9.04 -8.69 7.23
N SER A 162 9.94 -8.61 6.24
CA SER A 162 11.25 -9.28 6.35
C SER A 162 12.17 -8.55 7.33
N LEU A 163 11.96 -7.25 7.51
CA LEU A 163 12.83 -6.39 8.32
C LEU A 163 12.17 -5.90 9.62
N ASP A 164 11.02 -6.47 10.00
CA ASP A 164 10.26 -6.10 11.20
C ASP A 164 10.06 -4.57 11.31
N VAL A 165 9.70 -3.91 10.20
CA VAL A 165 9.63 -2.44 10.16
C VAL A 165 8.53 -1.94 11.11
N PRO A 166 8.85 -1.07 12.08
CA PRO A 166 7.88 -0.61 13.05
C PRO A 166 6.85 0.31 12.38
N ILE A 167 5.58 0.14 12.75
CA ILE A 167 4.51 1.09 12.39
C ILE A 167 4.91 2.49 12.85
N ASP A 168 4.70 3.49 12.00
CA ASP A 168 4.99 4.89 12.34
C ASP A 168 4.18 5.33 13.57
N GLN A 169 4.81 6.09 14.46
CA GLN A 169 4.30 6.34 15.81
C GLN A 169 2.94 7.05 15.80
N ASP A 170 2.72 7.97 14.86
CA ASP A 170 1.48 8.70 14.68
C ASP A 170 0.33 7.79 14.23
N VAL A 171 0.60 6.87 13.29
CA VAL A 171 -0.37 5.85 12.86
C VAL A 171 -0.68 4.87 14.00
N ALA A 172 0.34 4.43 14.74
CA ALA A 172 0.15 3.55 15.89
C ALA A 172 -0.70 4.22 16.98
N ALA A 173 -0.47 5.52 17.25
CA ALA A 173 -1.26 6.29 18.20
C ALA A 173 -2.71 6.45 17.73
N GLU A 174 -2.94 6.81 16.46
CA GLU A 174 -4.29 6.94 15.90
C GLU A 174 -5.11 5.65 16.07
N LEU A 175 -4.51 4.50 15.75
CA LEU A 175 -5.21 3.22 15.84
C LEU A 175 -5.39 2.72 17.27
N ALA A 176 -4.53 3.14 18.21
CA ALA A 176 -4.75 2.88 19.63
C ALA A 176 -5.92 3.70 20.18
N GLU A 177 -6.06 4.96 19.76
CA GLU A 177 -7.17 5.84 20.16
C GLU A 177 -8.49 5.47 19.49
N ARG A 178 -8.43 5.09 18.21
CA ARG A 178 -9.59 4.69 17.41
C ARG A 178 -9.29 3.38 16.68
N PRO A 179 -9.41 2.23 17.37
CA PRO A 179 -9.27 0.92 16.74
C PRO A 179 -10.26 0.75 15.58
N LEU A 180 -9.86 0.01 14.56
CA LEU A 180 -10.79 -0.42 13.52
C LEU A 180 -11.70 -1.49 14.12
N SER A 181 -13.01 -1.20 14.16
CA SER A 181 -14.07 -2.08 14.65
C SER A 181 -14.52 -3.11 13.62
#